data_AF-A0A1R4KS38-F1
#
_entry.id   AF-A0A1R4KS38-F1
#
_cell.length_a   1.000
_cell.length_b   1.000
_cell.length_c   1.000
_cell.angle_alpha   90.00
_cell.angle_beta   90.00
_cell.angle_gamma   90.00
#
_symmetry.space_group_name_H-M   'P 1'
#
loop_
_entity.id
_entity.type
_entity.pdbx_description
1 polymer ?
#
loop_
_entity_poly.entity_id
_entity_poly.type
_entity_poly.pdbx_seq_one_letter_code
_entity_poly.pdbx_strand_id
1 'polypeptide(L)'
;MKDVEFALPHGGYSNFHEYYPTQSYAEYATRHYPAPIRDILGDNLYLITNRAVGYRRESVPKGSGKITGLVAKIRDSAYGELGEYSIRPLNESDIKVNPNVANGFTKTLVEWE
;
A
#
# COMPACT_ATOMS: atom_id res chain seq x y z
N MET A 1 -3.44 -10.10 -7.37
CA MET A 1 -4.14 -10.70 -6.22
C MET A 1 -5.63 -10.38 -6.33
N LYS A 2 -6.53 -11.30 -5.95
CA LYS A 2 -7.97 -11.20 -6.24
C LYS A 2 -8.81 -10.62 -5.10
N ASP A 3 -8.54 -11.05 -3.87
CA ASP A 3 -9.32 -10.67 -2.68
C ASP A 3 -8.36 -10.10 -1.64
N VAL A 4 -8.10 -8.79 -1.77
CA VAL A 4 -7.17 -8.07 -0.88
C VAL A 4 -7.76 -6.77 -0.35
N GLU A 5 -7.27 -6.35 0.82
CA GLU A 5 -7.58 -5.09 1.48
C GLU A 5 -6.28 -4.36 1.86
N PHE A 6 -6.36 -3.04 2.00
CA PHE A 6 -5.31 -2.30 2.70
C PHE A 6 -5.39 -2.62 4.19
N ALA A 7 -4.30 -3.14 4.75
CA ALA A 7 -4.25 -3.51 6.17
C ALA A 7 -4.34 -2.27 7.09
N LEU A 8 -4.00 -1.10 6.55
CA LEU A 8 -4.19 0.22 7.16
C LEU A 8 -5.02 1.07 6.18
N PRO A 9 -6.37 1.06 6.27
CA PRO A 9 -7.26 1.75 5.32
C PRO A 9 -7.36 3.26 5.61
N HIS A 10 -6.22 3.89 5.89
CA HIS A 10 -6.08 5.30 6.24
C HIS A 10 -4.81 5.90 5.62
N GLY A 11 -4.89 7.18 5.24
CA GLY A 11 -3.80 7.87 4.56
C GLY A 11 -3.71 7.51 3.08
N GLY A 12 -2.62 7.96 2.45
CA GLY A 12 -2.40 7.74 1.02
C GLY A 12 -1.67 6.44 0.69
N TYR A 13 -1.63 6.07 -0.59
CA TYR A 13 -0.84 4.91 -1.06
C TYR A 13 0.66 5.01 -0.72
N SER A 14 1.17 6.22 -0.51
CA SER A 14 2.48 6.47 0.09
C SER A 14 2.29 7.41 1.28
N ASN A 15 2.15 6.83 2.47
CA ASN A 15 1.74 7.55 3.67
C ASN A 15 2.90 8.28 4.37
N PHE A 16 3.56 9.19 3.65
CA PHE A 16 4.56 10.10 4.21
C PHE A 16 4.27 11.53 3.80
N HIS A 17 4.66 12.48 4.65
CA HIS A 17 4.48 13.89 4.38
C HIS A 17 5.64 14.42 3.52
N GLU A 18 5.35 14.89 2.31
CA GLU A 18 6.35 15.23 1.29
C GLU A 18 7.23 16.45 1.61
N TYR A 19 6.86 17.25 2.61
CA TYR A 19 7.68 18.36 3.09
C TYR A 19 8.84 17.93 4.01
N TYR A 20 8.75 16.78 4.70
CA TYR A 20 9.84 16.29 5.55
C TYR A 20 11.02 15.67 4.79
N PRO A 21 10.85 15.03 3.62
CA PRO A 21 11.96 14.49 2.87
C PRO A 21 12.78 15.58 2.13
N THR A 22 13.51 16.40 2.87
CA THR A 22 14.36 17.50 2.35
C THR A 22 15.85 17.15 2.32
N GLN A 23 16.24 16.00 2.87
CA GLN A 23 17.63 15.57 2.98
C GLN A 23 17.94 14.39 2.03
N SER A 24 19.22 14.13 1.79
CA SER A 24 19.71 13.02 0.94
C SER A 24 19.16 11.66 1.36
N TYR A 25 19.02 11.41 2.67
CA TYR A 25 18.42 10.17 3.19
C TYR A 25 16.96 9.99 2.77
N ALA A 26 16.26 11.08 2.49
CA ALA A 26 14.83 11.03 2.31
C ALA A 26 14.41 10.48 0.94
N GLU A 27 15.27 10.62 -0.07
CA GLU A 27 15.09 9.92 -1.34
C GLU A 27 15.19 8.41 -1.16
N TYR A 28 16.16 7.94 -0.36
CA TYR A 28 16.31 6.54 0.00
C TYR A 28 15.10 6.03 0.81
N ALA A 29 14.68 6.78 1.83
CA ALA A 29 13.54 6.43 2.67
C ALA A 29 12.22 6.33 1.89
N THR A 30 11.97 7.24 0.95
CA THR A 30 10.68 7.33 0.25
C THR A 30 10.58 6.48 -1.01
N ARG A 31 11.68 5.85 -1.46
CA ARG A 31 11.73 5.04 -2.69
C ARG A 31 10.84 3.80 -2.65
N HIS A 32 10.71 3.20 -1.47
CA HIS A 32 10.02 1.93 -1.23
C HIS A 32 9.00 2.06 -0.11
N TYR A 33 8.35 3.23 0.02
CA TYR A 33 7.40 3.45 1.12
C TYR A 33 6.26 2.42 1.04
N PRO A 34 6.16 1.49 2.01
CA PRO A 34 5.30 0.33 1.86
C PRO A 34 3.88 0.63 2.31
N ALA A 35 2.90 0.24 1.49
CA ALA A 35 1.51 0.13 1.90
C ALA A 35 1.20 -1.35 2.20
N PRO A 36 0.94 -1.73 3.47
CA PRO A 36 0.62 -3.11 3.80
C PRO A 36 -0.76 -3.48 3.26
N ILE A 37 -0.83 -4.62 2.61
CA ILE A 37 -2.07 -5.23 2.12
C ILE A 37 -2.19 -6.63 2.70
N ARG A 38 -3.42 -7.08 2.92
CA ARG A 38 -3.75 -8.42 3.40
C ARG A 38 -4.69 -9.11 2.45
N ASP A 39 -4.63 -10.42 2.36
CA ASP A 39 -5.62 -11.23 1.66
C ASP A 39 -6.68 -11.80 2.61
N ILE A 40 -7.68 -12.47 2.02
CA ILE A 40 -8.79 -13.09 2.74
C ILE A 40 -8.37 -14.26 3.65
N LEU A 41 -7.17 -14.83 3.44
CA LEU A 41 -6.61 -15.91 4.26
C LEU A 41 -5.80 -15.37 5.44
N GLY A 42 -5.57 -14.04 5.48
CA GLY A 42 -4.81 -13.37 6.53
C GLY A 42 -3.32 -13.24 6.21
N ASP A 43 -2.88 -13.66 5.03
CA ASP A 43 -1.50 -13.44 4.57
C ASP A 43 -1.31 -11.98 4.14
N ASN A 44 -0.07 -11.50 4.25
CA ASN A 44 0.26 -10.11 4.01
C ASN A 44 1.31 -9.94 2.91
N LEU A 45 1.19 -8.83 2.18
CA LEU A 45 2.16 -8.38 1.19
C LEU A 45 2.30 -6.85 1.29
N TYR A 46 3.33 -6.29 0.69
CA TYR A 46 3.45 -4.84 0.54
C TYR A 46 3.20 -4.41 -0.91
N LEU A 47 2.39 -3.36 -1.05
CA LEU A 47 2.22 -2.60 -2.28
C LEU A 47 3.18 -1.41 -2.28
N ILE A 48 4.02 -1.29 -3.31
CA ILE A 48 4.89 -0.13 -3.51
C ILE A 48 4.40 0.69 -4.69
N THR A 49 3.85 1.87 -4.39
CA THR A 49 3.44 2.84 -5.40
C THR A 49 4.64 3.60 -5.93
N ASN A 50 4.67 3.86 -7.25
CA ASN A 50 5.74 4.63 -7.84
C ASN A 50 5.74 6.07 -7.29
N ARG A 51 6.86 6.54 -6.75
CA ARG A 51 6.99 7.89 -6.19
C ARG A 51 6.70 9.01 -7.20
N ALA A 52 6.90 8.78 -8.50
CA ALA A 52 6.67 9.81 -9.51
C ALA A 52 5.18 10.06 -9.81
N VAL A 53 4.28 9.13 -9.48
CA VAL A 53 2.86 9.25 -9.86
C VAL A 53 2.08 10.17 -8.93
N GLY A 54 1.17 10.97 -9.49
CA GLY A 54 0.36 11.92 -8.72
C GLY A 54 -0.55 11.24 -7.70
N TYR A 55 -1.20 10.14 -8.12
CA TYR A 55 -2.21 9.43 -7.33
C TYR A 55 -1.68 8.79 -6.05
N ARG A 56 -0.35 8.71 -5.84
CA ARG A 56 0.23 8.18 -4.60
C ARG A 56 -0.26 8.89 -3.33
N ARG A 57 -0.74 10.14 -3.48
CA ARG A 57 -1.26 11.00 -2.42
C ARG A 57 -2.74 10.76 -2.13
N GLU A 58 -3.44 10.09 -3.04
CA GLU A 58 -4.86 9.79 -2.87
C GLU A 58 -5.05 8.76 -1.77
N SER A 59 -6.19 8.88 -1.09
CA SER A 59 -6.54 8.00 0.01
C SER A 59 -6.70 6.57 -0.48
N VAL A 60 -6.18 5.62 0.30
CA VAL A 60 -6.40 4.20 -0.01
C VAL A 60 -7.88 3.83 0.16
N PRO A 61 -8.42 2.95 -0.70
CA PRO A 61 -9.78 2.41 -0.54
C PRO A 61 -9.88 1.50 0.69
N LYS A 62 -11.08 1.42 1.28
CA LYS A 62 -11.30 0.78 2.59
C LYS A 62 -11.98 -0.59 2.55
N GLY A 63 -12.56 -0.98 1.41
CA GLY A 63 -13.15 -2.30 1.20
C GLY A 63 -12.13 -3.28 0.64
N SER A 64 -12.62 -4.36 0.05
CA SER A 64 -11.80 -5.40 -0.58
C SER A 64 -11.87 -5.33 -2.11
N GLY A 65 -10.90 -5.96 -2.78
CA GLY A 65 -10.95 -6.19 -4.21
C GLY A 65 -9.63 -6.66 -4.80
N LYS A 66 -9.43 -6.37 -6.09
CA LYS A 66 -8.33 -6.91 -6.88
C LYS A 66 -7.21 -5.89 -7.03
N ILE A 67 -5.97 -6.31 -6.85
CA ILE A 67 -4.78 -5.52 -7.19
C ILE A 67 -3.97 -6.26 -8.26
N THR A 68 -3.66 -5.59 -9.36
CA THR A 68 -2.75 -6.05 -10.41
C THR A 68 -1.45 -5.23 -10.43
N GLY A 69 -0.42 -5.76 -11.08
CA GLY A 69 0.88 -5.11 -11.13
C GLY A 69 2.01 -6.10 -11.33
N LEU A 70 3.24 -5.58 -11.24
CA LEU A 70 4.46 -6.37 -11.28
C LEU A 70 4.77 -6.94 -9.89
N VAL A 71 5.20 -8.19 -9.84
CA VAL A 71 5.80 -8.77 -8.63
C VAL A 71 7.28 -8.45 -8.66
N ALA A 72 7.78 -7.78 -7.62
CA ALA A 72 9.16 -7.32 -7.56
C ALA A 72 9.79 -7.65 -6.21
N LYS A 73 11.01 -8.20 -6.25
CA LYS A 73 11.87 -8.28 -5.07
C LYS A 73 12.53 -6.92 -4.84
N ILE A 74 12.38 -6.38 -3.64
CA ILE A 74 13.00 -5.11 -3.25
C ILE A 74 14.29 -5.41 -2.49
N ARG A 75 15.36 -4.74 -2.88
CA ARG A 75 16.64 -4.73 -2.18
C ARG A 75 16.87 -3.32 -1.64
N ASP A 76 17.62 -3.22 -0.54
CA ASP A 76 18.04 -1.95 0.05
C ASP A 76 16.84 -1.03 0.37
N SER A 77 15.86 -1.56 1.09
CA SER A 77 14.75 -0.76 1.63
C SER A 77 15.18 -0.09 2.93
N ALA A 78 14.81 1.18 3.10
CA ALA A 78 14.97 1.91 4.36
C ALA A 78 14.14 1.32 5.52
N TYR A 79 13.19 0.44 5.21
CA TYR A 79 12.29 -0.21 6.16
C TYR A 79 12.70 -1.66 6.47
N GLY A 80 13.92 -2.05 6.11
CA GLY A 80 14.42 -3.41 6.31
C GLY A 80 13.85 -4.41 5.30
N GLU A 81 13.76 -5.67 5.69
CA GLU A 81 13.22 -6.73 4.84
C GLU A 81 11.69 -6.64 4.76
N LEU A 82 11.17 -6.27 3.59
CA LEU A 82 9.73 -6.19 3.30
C LEU A 82 9.16 -7.53 2.78
N GLY A 83 9.79 -8.65 3.14
CA GLY A 83 9.51 -9.97 2.57
C GLY A 83 10.16 -10.20 1.20
N GLU A 84 9.98 -11.40 0.66
CA GLU A 84 10.66 -11.84 -0.57
C GLU A 84 10.20 -11.07 -1.82
N TYR A 85 8.92 -10.70 -1.85
CA TYR A 85 8.28 -10.02 -2.97
C TYR A 85 7.36 -8.89 -2.48
N SER A 86 7.11 -7.95 -3.39
CA SER A 86 6.14 -6.86 -3.27
C SER A 86 5.36 -6.75 -4.58
N ILE A 87 4.20 -6.09 -4.55
CA ILE A 87 3.47 -5.74 -5.77
C ILE A 87 3.68 -4.27 -6.13
N ARG A 88 3.84 -3.99 -7.42
CA ARG A 88 3.95 -2.63 -7.96
C ARG A 88 2.86 -2.42 -9.03
N PRO A 89 1.77 -1.70 -8.72
CA PRO A 89 0.79 -1.32 -9.73
C PRO A 89 1.45 -0.39 -10.76
N LEU A 90 1.07 -0.53 -12.03
CA LEU A 90 1.59 0.34 -13.09
C LEU A 90 0.77 1.62 -13.17
N ASN A 91 -0.53 1.53 -12.92
CA ASN A 91 -1.47 2.63 -12.90
C ASN A 91 -2.40 2.53 -11.68
N GLU A 92 -3.07 3.61 -11.32
CA GLU A 92 -4.09 3.58 -10.26
C GLU A 92 -5.22 2.57 -10.55
N SER A 93 -5.59 2.43 -11.83
CA SER A 93 -6.63 1.49 -12.28
C SER A 93 -6.28 0.01 -12.09
N ASP A 94 -5.03 -0.31 -11.75
CA ASP A 94 -4.61 -1.64 -11.31
C ASP A 94 -5.05 -1.95 -9.88
N ILE A 95 -5.44 -0.93 -9.09
CA ILE A 95 -5.95 -1.06 -7.72
C ILE A 95 -7.47 -0.99 -7.79
N LYS A 96 -8.11 -2.13 -8.03
CA LYS A 96 -9.57 -2.29 -8.13
C LYS A 96 -10.14 -2.76 -6.79
N VAL A 97 -9.94 -1.95 -5.76
CA VAL A 97 -10.44 -2.19 -4.40
C VAL A 97 -11.64 -1.29 -4.14
N ASN A 98 -12.69 -1.83 -3.54
CA ASN A 98 -13.92 -1.07 -3.30
C ASN A 98 -13.65 0.06 -2.29
N PRO A 99 -14.11 1.30 -2.53
CA PRO A 99 -13.88 2.40 -1.60
C PRO A 99 -14.65 2.23 -0.27
N ASN A 100 -15.77 1.51 -0.28
CA ASN A 100 -16.63 1.35 0.89
C ASN A 100 -16.19 0.14 1.74
N VAL A 101 -15.92 0.41 3.02
CA VAL A 101 -15.55 -0.59 4.04
C VAL A 101 -16.57 -1.71 4.20
N ALA A 102 -17.86 -1.45 3.93
CA ALA A 102 -18.91 -2.47 3.98
C ALA A 102 -18.73 -3.57 2.91
N ASN A 103 -17.89 -3.33 1.89
CA ASN A 103 -17.50 -4.30 0.88
C ASN A 103 -16.13 -4.93 1.19
N GLY A 104 -15.68 -4.87 2.44
CA GLY A 104 -14.51 -5.58 2.95
C GLY A 104 -14.85 -7.00 3.44
N PHE A 105 -13.86 -7.87 3.44
CA PHE A 105 -13.90 -9.15 4.16
C PHE A 105 -13.43 -9.01 5.61
N THR A 106 -12.70 -7.95 5.99
CA THR A 106 -12.34 -7.71 7.40
C THR A 106 -13.53 -7.13 8.16
N LYS A 107 -13.68 -7.56 9.41
CA LYS A 107 -14.67 -7.03 10.35
C LYS A 107 -13.99 -6.29 11.50
N THR A 108 -14.36 -5.03 11.70
CA THR A 108 -13.97 -4.27 12.90
C THR A 108 -14.63 -4.87 14.13
N LEU A 109 -13.83 -5.23 15.14
CA LEU A 109 -14.33 -5.74 16.43
C LEU A 109 -14.44 -4.63 17.48
N VAL A 110 -13.52 -3.68 17.45
CA VAL A 110 -13.46 -2.53 18.34
C VAL A 110 -12.69 -1.40 17.66
N GLU A 111 -13.08 -0.16 17.92
CA GLU A 111 -12.36 1.06 17.56
C GLU A 111 -12.35 1.97 18.79
N TRP A 112 -11.31 2.81 18.91
CA TRP A 112 -11.13 3.72 20.04
C TRP A 112 -11.07 5.15 19.51
N GLU A 113 -11.77 6.06 20.18
CA GLU A 113 -11.74 7.52 19.91
C GLU A 113 -10.76 8.25 20.85
#